data_AF-F8JFF5-F1
#
_entry.id   AF-F8JFF5-F1
#
_cell.length_a   1.000
_cell.length_b   1.000
_cell.length_c   1.000
_cell.angle_alpha   90.00
_cell.angle_beta   90.00
_cell.angle_gamma   90.00
#
_symmetry.space_group_name_H-M   'P 1'
#
loop_
_entity.id
_entity.type
_entity.pdbx_description
1 polymer ?
#
loop_
_entity_poly.entity_id
_entity_poly.type
_entity_poly.pdbx_seq_one_letter_code
_entity_poly.pdbx_strand_id
1 'polypeptide(L)'
;MTNAKAQSAGEALLTNDPDKFIALAGDILDGRTDLAAIAGMTAEEIEAIYSIGYGFYTSGNYQDALDIFKFLCMHRHLDKRFWMGLGATSQLLKDYDRAIVSYRTCAMLDLSDAQLPLRAAECFLALGDMVQAQLALEAVGIVAKHYPTAQNASFAARAGLMRAQSAPAEATP
;
A
#
# COMPACT_ATOMS: atom_id res chain seq x y z
N MET A 1 -3.61 25.17 -18.74
CA MET A 1 -2.21 25.10 -19.25
C MET A 1 -1.55 23.74 -18.99
N THR A 2 -2.29 22.72 -18.54
CA THR A 2 -1.75 21.44 -18.06
C THR A 2 -1.51 20.41 -19.16
N ASN A 3 -2.11 20.57 -20.35
CA ASN A 3 -2.11 19.53 -21.38
C ASN A 3 -0.79 19.41 -22.17
N ALA A 4 -0.06 20.52 -22.37
CA ALA A 4 1.16 20.51 -23.18
C ALA A 4 2.36 19.78 -22.53
N LYS A 5 2.44 19.77 -21.19
CA LYS A 5 3.53 19.09 -20.47
C LYS A 5 3.37 17.57 -20.43
N ALA A 6 2.14 17.09 -20.26
CA ALA A 6 1.83 15.66 -20.31
C ALA A 6 2.15 15.07 -21.70
N GLN A 7 1.78 15.79 -22.76
CA GLN A 7 2.06 15.42 -24.15
C GLN A 7 3.57 15.27 -24.42
N SER A 8 4.41 16.15 -23.87
CA SER A 8 5.87 16.08 -24.04
C SER A 8 6.57 14.91 -23.32
N ALA A 9 6.00 14.41 -22.23
CA ALA A 9 6.62 13.32 -21.46
C ALA A 9 6.35 11.95 -22.10
N GLY A 10 5.16 11.74 -22.66
CA GLY A 10 4.85 10.56 -23.47
C GLY A 10 5.66 10.52 -24.78
N GLU A 11 5.95 11.68 -25.38
CA GLU A 11 6.85 11.77 -26.54
C GLU A 11 8.29 11.35 -26.22
N ALA A 12 8.77 11.54 -24.98
CA ALA A 12 10.11 11.11 -24.57
C ALA A 12 10.28 9.57 -24.60
N LEU A 13 9.20 8.81 -24.34
CA LEU A 13 9.17 7.35 -24.52
C LEU A 13 9.21 6.92 -25.99
N LEU A 14 8.75 7.80 -26.89
CA LEU A 14 8.69 7.56 -28.33
C LEU A 14 9.95 8.04 -29.05
N THR A 15 10.72 8.95 -28.44
CA THR A 15 12.07 9.26 -28.90
C THR A 15 12.97 8.08 -28.57
N ASN A 16 13.60 7.49 -29.58
CA ASN A 16 14.55 6.37 -29.45
C ASN A 16 15.88 6.82 -28.82
N ASP A 17 15.80 7.66 -27.78
CA ASP A 17 16.87 8.40 -27.10
C ASP A 17 16.99 7.88 -25.66
N PRO A 18 17.98 7.00 -25.39
CA PRO A 18 18.14 6.36 -24.08
C PRO A 18 18.34 7.34 -22.93
N ASP A 19 18.99 8.48 -23.15
CA ASP A 19 19.31 9.44 -22.08
C ASP A 19 18.05 10.14 -21.58
N LYS A 20 17.12 10.47 -22.49
CA LYS A 20 15.82 11.03 -22.13
C LYS A 20 14.96 10.04 -21.36
N PHE A 21 15.00 8.76 -21.75
CA PHE A 21 14.27 7.72 -21.03
C PHE A 21 14.81 7.55 -19.61
N ILE A 22 16.13 7.50 -19.44
CA ILE A 22 16.77 7.39 -18.12
C ILE A 22 16.41 8.59 -17.25
N ALA A 23 16.44 9.81 -17.80
CA ALA A 23 16.05 11.01 -17.07
C ALA A 23 14.58 10.96 -16.63
N LEU A 24 13.66 10.57 -17.53
CA LEU A 24 12.24 10.41 -17.20
C LEU A 24 12.01 9.33 -16.13
N ALA A 25 12.70 8.19 -16.23
CA ALA A 25 12.63 7.14 -15.22
C ALA A 25 13.09 7.66 -13.85
N GLY A 26 14.18 8.45 -13.81
CA GLY A 26 14.64 9.13 -12.60
C GLY A 26 13.58 10.08 -12.03
N ASP A 27 12.94 10.90 -12.87
CA ASP A 27 11.89 11.82 -12.44
C ASP A 27 10.65 11.11 -11.87
N ILE A 28 10.29 9.93 -12.40
CA ILE A 28 9.21 9.09 -11.86
C ILE A 28 9.62 8.56 -10.48
N LEU A 29 10.82 7.98 -10.36
CA LEU A 29 11.30 7.38 -9.11
C LEU A 29 11.52 8.41 -7.99
N ASP A 30 11.95 9.61 -8.35
CA ASP A 30 12.12 10.74 -7.44
C ASP A 30 10.77 11.42 -7.10
N GLY A 31 9.66 11.00 -7.73
CA GLY A 31 8.34 11.58 -7.51
C GLY A 31 8.14 12.98 -8.10
N ARG A 32 9.02 13.43 -9.00
CA ARG A 32 8.86 14.71 -9.73
C ARG A 32 7.75 14.63 -10.78
N THR A 33 7.48 13.43 -11.27
CA THR A 33 6.33 13.11 -12.13
C THR A 33 5.81 11.72 -11.79
N ASP A 34 4.71 11.31 -12.42
CA ASP A 34 4.14 9.99 -12.28
C ASP A 34 3.55 9.50 -13.61
N LEU A 35 3.22 8.22 -13.70
CA LEU A 35 2.68 7.64 -14.93
C LEU A 35 1.31 8.21 -15.29
N ALA A 36 0.52 8.68 -14.31
CA ALA A 36 -0.72 9.41 -14.55
C ALA A 36 -0.46 10.69 -15.37
N ALA A 37 0.51 11.50 -14.94
CA ALA A 37 0.87 12.73 -15.64
C ALA A 37 1.41 12.46 -17.04
N ILE A 38 2.21 11.41 -17.23
CA ILE A 38 2.72 10.99 -18.55
C ILE A 38 1.59 10.53 -19.47
N ALA A 39 0.61 9.80 -18.92
CA ALA A 39 -0.58 9.37 -19.64
C ALA A 39 -1.60 10.51 -19.89
N GLY A 40 -1.33 11.74 -19.41
CA GLY A 40 -2.23 12.87 -19.55
C GLY A 40 -3.49 12.80 -18.68
N MET A 41 -3.47 11.96 -17.64
CA MET A 41 -4.57 11.83 -16.70
C MET A 41 -4.57 13.00 -15.71
N THR A 42 -5.74 13.59 -15.54
CA THR A 42 -5.99 14.65 -14.56
C THR A 42 -6.12 14.08 -13.15
N ALA A 43 -5.95 14.94 -12.14
CA ALA A 43 -6.16 14.55 -10.75
C ALA A 43 -7.62 14.13 -10.50
N GLU A 44 -8.57 14.81 -11.14
CA GLU A 44 -10.00 14.53 -11.07
C GLU A 44 -10.34 13.14 -11.65
N GLU A 45 -9.72 12.75 -12.77
CA GLU A 45 -9.90 11.42 -13.35
C GLU A 45 -9.32 10.33 -12.43
N ILE A 46 -8.17 10.57 -11.82
CA ILE A 46 -7.60 9.62 -10.84
C ILE A 46 -8.50 9.47 -9.62
N GLU A 47 -9.05 10.56 -9.07
CA GLU A 47 -9.97 10.50 -7.93
C GLU A 47 -11.30 9.81 -8.31
N ALA A 48 -11.80 10.00 -9.54
CA ALA A 48 -12.97 9.29 -10.04
C ALA A 48 -12.71 7.78 -10.12
N ILE A 49 -11.54 7.36 -10.63
CA ILE A 49 -11.14 5.94 -10.68
C ILE A 49 -10.99 5.36 -9.26
N TYR A 50 -10.40 6.12 -8.33
CA TYR A 50 -10.33 5.72 -6.92
C TYR A 50 -11.72 5.51 -6.32
N SER A 51 -12.66 6.42 -6.59
CA SER A 51 -14.04 6.31 -6.12
C SER A 51 -14.74 5.06 -6.66
N ILE A 52 -14.50 4.70 -7.94
CA ILE A 52 -15.00 3.47 -8.55
C ILE A 52 -14.42 2.24 -7.84
N GLY A 53 -13.10 2.19 -7.66
CA GLY A 53 -12.42 1.08 -6.97
C GLY A 53 -12.91 0.90 -5.53
N TYR A 54 -13.10 2.00 -4.81
CA TYR A 54 -13.68 1.98 -3.47
C TYR A 54 -15.15 1.53 -3.46
N GLY A 55 -15.93 1.90 -4.48
CA GLY A 55 -17.29 1.40 -4.69
C GLY A 55 -17.33 -0.13 -4.87
N PHE A 56 -16.43 -0.69 -5.68
CA PHE A 56 -16.30 -2.14 -5.83
C PHE A 56 -15.86 -2.82 -4.52
N TYR A 57 -14.91 -2.22 -3.80
CA TYR A 57 -14.46 -2.74 -2.50
C TYR A 57 -15.62 -2.80 -1.49
N THR A 58 -16.40 -1.73 -1.36
CA THR A 58 -17.50 -1.65 -0.39
C THR A 58 -18.70 -2.53 -0.76
N SER A 59 -18.92 -2.79 -2.05
CA SER A 59 -19.96 -3.71 -2.53
C SER A 59 -19.56 -5.19 -2.50
N GLY A 60 -18.32 -5.51 -2.08
CA GLY A 60 -17.82 -6.88 -1.98
C GLY A 60 -17.30 -7.45 -3.31
N ASN A 61 -17.27 -6.65 -4.37
CA ASN A 61 -16.69 -7.05 -5.64
C ASN A 61 -15.18 -6.85 -5.63
N TYR A 62 -14.50 -7.72 -4.90
CA TYR A 62 -13.08 -7.56 -4.60
C TYR A 62 -12.18 -7.77 -5.82
N GLN A 63 -12.56 -8.58 -6.79
CA GLN A 63 -11.74 -8.81 -7.98
C GLN A 63 -11.65 -7.54 -8.84
N ASP A 64 -12.78 -6.86 -9.06
CA ASP A 64 -12.80 -5.61 -9.82
C ASP A 64 -12.10 -4.48 -9.05
N ALA A 65 -12.31 -4.41 -7.72
CA ALA A 65 -11.57 -3.47 -6.87
C ALA A 65 -10.05 -3.69 -6.95
N LEU A 66 -9.61 -4.94 -6.98
CA LEU A 66 -8.19 -5.30 -7.04
C LEU A 66 -7.55 -4.75 -8.31
N ASP A 67 -8.19 -4.91 -9.46
CA ASP A 67 -7.63 -4.48 -10.74
C ASP A 67 -7.61 -2.95 -10.86
N ILE A 68 -8.61 -2.26 -10.31
CA ILE A 68 -8.58 -0.79 -10.18
C ILE A 68 -7.46 -0.32 -9.26
N PHE A 69 -7.27 -0.92 -8.09
CA PHE A 69 -6.20 -0.50 -7.18
C PHE A 69 -4.80 -0.79 -7.74
N LYS A 70 -4.59 -1.90 -8.45
CA LYS A 70 -3.33 -2.15 -9.18
C LYS A 70 -3.05 -1.05 -10.20
N PHE A 71 -4.08 -0.67 -10.98
CA PHE A 71 -3.97 0.41 -11.94
C PHE A 71 -3.56 1.72 -11.25
N LEU A 72 -4.22 2.09 -10.15
CA LEU A 72 -3.91 3.31 -9.40
C LEU A 72 -2.50 3.29 -8.79
N CYS A 73 -2.06 2.17 -8.21
CA CYS A 73 -0.70 2.02 -7.68
C CYS A 73 0.37 2.18 -8.76
N MET A 74 0.12 1.69 -9.97
CA MET A 74 1.03 1.89 -11.11
C MET A 74 1.06 3.36 -11.54
N HIS A 75 -0.09 4.02 -11.60
CA HIS A 75 -0.18 5.39 -12.12
C HIS A 75 0.29 6.44 -11.12
N ARG A 76 0.09 6.23 -9.82
CA ARG A 76 0.51 7.14 -8.74
C ARG A 76 1.03 6.34 -7.54
N HIS A 77 2.24 5.81 -7.70
CA HIS A 77 2.88 4.93 -6.73
C HIS A 77 3.21 5.58 -5.37
N LEU A 78 3.20 6.90 -5.26
CA LEU A 78 3.45 7.62 -4.01
C LEU A 78 2.17 7.92 -3.20
N ASP A 79 0.99 7.62 -3.74
CA ASP A 79 -0.25 7.78 -2.98
C ASP A 79 -0.55 6.53 -2.14
N LYS A 80 -0.34 6.67 -0.82
CA LYS A 80 -0.54 5.57 0.13
C LYS A 80 -1.96 5.00 0.12
N ARG A 81 -2.98 5.78 -0.25
CA ARG A 81 -4.40 5.34 -0.25
C ARG A 81 -4.61 4.18 -1.21
N PHE A 82 -3.90 4.19 -2.33
CA PHE A 82 -4.03 3.16 -3.37
C PHE A 82 -3.40 1.85 -2.92
N TRP A 83 -2.23 1.91 -2.28
CA TRP A 83 -1.59 0.74 -1.66
C TRP A 83 -2.42 0.16 -0.52
N MET A 84 -3.05 1.03 0.28
CA MET A 84 -3.96 0.59 1.34
C MET A 84 -5.17 -0.16 0.78
N GLY A 85 -5.79 0.37 -0.28
CA GLY A 85 -6.89 -0.29 -0.99
C GLY A 85 -6.47 -1.62 -1.62
N LEU A 86 -5.30 -1.66 -2.26
CA LEU A 86 -4.73 -2.88 -2.84
C LEU A 86 -4.48 -3.95 -1.78
N GLY A 87 -3.90 -3.55 -0.64
CA GLY A 87 -3.63 -4.45 0.47
C GLY A 87 -4.90 -5.03 1.08
N ALA A 88 -5.88 -4.16 1.41
CA ALA A 88 -7.15 -4.57 1.97
C ALA A 88 -7.93 -5.50 1.04
N THR A 89 -7.98 -5.18 -0.25
CA THR A 89 -8.66 -6.02 -1.24
C THR A 89 -7.97 -7.37 -1.40
N SER A 90 -6.63 -7.38 -1.46
CA SER A 90 -5.85 -8.62 -1.55
C SER A 90 -6.05 -9.52 -0.32
N GLN A 91 -6.08 -8.93 0.88
CA GLN A 91 -6.34 -9.67 2.12
C GLN A 91 -7.72 -10.34 2.10
N LEU A 92 -8.76 -9.65 1.60
CA LEU A 92 -10.11 -10.21 1.48
C LEU A 92 -10.21 -11.32 0.43
N LEU A 93 -9.40 -11.23 -0.64
CA LEU A 93 -9.22 -12.28 -1.63
C LEU A 93 -8.31 -13.42 -1.17
N LYS A 94 -7.76 -13.35 0.05
CA LYS A 94 -6.78 -14.29 0.62
C LYS A 94 -5.46 -14.36 -0.14
N ASP A 95 -5.16 -13.34 -0.94
CA ASP A 95 -3.83 -13.13 -1.53
C ASP A 95 -2.94 -12.40 -0.51
N TYR A 96 -2.55 -13.16 0.52
CA TYR A 96 -1.85 -12.61 1.68
C TYR A 96 -0.46 -12.07 1.33
N ASP A 97 0.24 -12.70 0.38
CA ASP A 97 1.55 -12.22 -0.07
C ASP A 97 1.45 -10.82 -0.69
N ARG A 98 0.49 -10.57 -1.60
CA ARG A 98 0.28 -9.24 -2.15
C ARG A 98 -0.19 -8.25 -1.09
N ALA A 99 -1.04 -8.69 -0.16
CA ALA A 99 -1.50 -7.84 0.94
C ALA A 99 -0.32 -7.34 1.79
N ILE A 100 0.58 -8.24 2.18
CA ILE A 100 1.79 -7.94 2.96
C ILE A 100 2.67 -6.93 2.23
N VAL A 101 2.97 -7.17 0.94
CA VAL A 101 3.78 -6.24 0.15
C VAL A 101 3.12 -4.87 0.08
N SER A 102 1.81 -4.81 -0.14
CA SER A 102 1.06 -3.55 -0.25
C SER A 102 1.06 -2.76 1.07
N TYR A 103 0.85 -3.42 2.21
CA TYR A 103 0.93 -2.77 3.53
C TYR A 103 2.32 -2.30 3.86
N ARG A 104 3.36 -3.06 3.49
CA ARG A 104 4.76 -2.63 3.64
C ARG A 104 5.06 -1.40 2.80
N THR A 105 4.60 -1.35 1.55
CA THR A 105 4.74 -0.16 0.70
C THR A 105 4.04 1.05 1.30
N CYS A 106 2.82 0.86 1.80
CA CYS A 106 2.09 1.91 2.53
C CYS A 106 2.90 2.42 3.74
N ALA A 107 3.53 1.52 4.50
CA ALA A 107 4.33 1.89 5.67
C ALA A 107 5.63 2.63 5.30
N MET A 108 6.23 2.33 4.15
CA MET A 108 7.37 3.10 3.64
C MET A 108 6.98 4.53 3.25
N LEU A 109 5.74 4.74 2.80
CA LEU A 109 5.20 6.07 2.47
C LEU A 109 4.76 6.85 3.71
N ASP A 110 4.24 6.15 4.74
CA ASP A 110 3.84 6.75 6.01
C ASP A 110 4.05 5.77 7.17
N LEU A 111 5.09 6.03 7.96
CA LEU A 111 5.48 5.21 9.12
C LEU A 111 4.62 5.45 10.36
N SER A 112 3.69 6.42 10.34
CA SER A 112 2.93 6.83 11.53
C SER A 112 1.72 5.96 11.84
N ASP A 113 1.30 5.11 10.91
CA ASP A 113 0.09 4.30 11.05
C ASP A 113 0.38 2.87 11.54
N ALA A 114 0.07 2.62 12.81
CA ALA A 114 0.27 1.30 13.43
C ALA A 114 -0.69 0.24 12.88
N GLN A 115 -1.72 0.61 12.10
CA GLN A 115 -2.61 -0.32 11.43
C GLN A 115 -1.86 -1.17 10.40
N LEU A 116 -0.87 -0.61 9.72
CA LEU A 116 -0.17 -1.27 8.61
C LEU A 116 0.59 -2.53 9.07
N PRO A 117 1.47 -2.47 10.09
CA PRO A 117 2.09 -3.67 10.63
C PRO A 117 1.07 -4.64 11.26
N LEU A 118 -0.03 -4.14 11.81
CA LEU A 118 -1.09 -5.00 12.37
C LEU A 118 -1.78 -5.83 11.27
N ARG A 119 -2.12 -5.23 10.13
CA ARG A 119 -2.72 -5.93 8.99
C ARG A 119 -1.74 -6.91 8.34
N ALA A 120 -0.46 -6.54 8.25
CA ALA A 120 0.58 -7.47 7.82
C ALA A 120 0.68 -8.69 8.76
N ALA A 121 0.60 -8.48 10.07
CA ALA A 121 0.58 -9.57 11.05
C ALA A 121 -0.61 -10.51 10.86
N GLU A 122 -1.82 -9.98 10.63
CA GLU A 122 -3.00 -10.80 10.31
C GLU A 122 -2.78 -11.68 9.08
N CYS A 123 -2.13 -11.16 8.05
CA CYS A 123 -1.79 -11.91 6.84
C CYS A 123 -0.74 -12.99 7.12
N PHE A 124 0.32 -12.68 7.88
CA PHE A 124 1.32 -13.68 8.27
C PHE A 124 0.72 -14.81 9.11
N LEU A 125 -0.19 -14.49 10.05
CA LEU A 125 -0.91 -15.50 10.81
C LEU A 125 -1.76 -16.40 9.91
N ALA A 126 -2.43 -15.83 8.91
CA ALA A 126 -3.22 -16.59 7.94
C ALA A 126 -2.35 -17.51 7.06
N LEU A 127 -1.10 -17.12 6.79
CA LEU A 127 -0.09 -17.94 6.12
C LEU A 127 0.59 -18.97 7.05
N GLY A 128 0.37 -18.88 8.37
CA GLY A 128 1.04 -19.71 9.36
C GLY A 128 2.50 -19.30 9.65
N ASP A 129 2.96 -18.16 9.14
CA ASP A 129 4.29 -17.63 9.41
C ASP A 129 4.31 -16.91 10.78
N MET A 130 4.41 -17.72 11.83
CA MET A 130 4.37 -17.24 13.21
C MET A 130 5.54 -16.31 13.55
N VAL A 131 6.70 -16.50 12.92
CA VAL A 131 7.89 -15.67 13.15
C VAL A 131 7.64 -14.26 12.64
N GLN A 132 7.21 -14.12 11.38
CA GLN A 132 6.92 -12.81 10.80
C GLN A 132 5.70 -12.15 11.45
N ALA A 133 4.68 -12.94 11.83
CA ALA A 133 3.55 -12.43 12.58
C ALA A 133 3.98 -11.76 13.90
N GLN A 134 4.83 -12.43 14.68
CA GLN A 134 5.29 -11.89 15.96
C GLN A 134 6.11 -10.60 15.79
N LEU A 135 7.00 -10.56 14.78
CA LEU A 135 7.78 -9.37 14.45
C LEU A 135 6.89 -8.20 14.02
N ALA A 136 5.89 -8.46 13.17
CA ALA A 136 4.94 -7.45 12.73
C ALA A 136 4.10 -6.92 13.91
N LEU A 137 3.63 -7.79 14.81
CA LEU A 137 2.90 -7.38 16.02
C LEU A 137 3.76 -6.55 16.98
N GLU A 138 5.06 -6.84 17.07
CA GLU A 138 6.00 -6.02 17.83
C GLU A 138 6.17 -4.62 17.21
N ALA A 139 6.28 -4.55 15.89
CA ALA A 139 6.38 -3.29 15.16
C ALA A 139 5.16 -2.38 15.43
N VAL A 140 3.96 -2.92 15.60
CA VAL A 140 2.77 -2.13 16.01
C VAL A 140 3.04 -1.34 17.29
N GLY A 141 3.64 -1.99 18.29
CA GLY A 141 3.98 -1.36 19.57
C GLY A 141 5.08 -0.31 19.43
N ILE A 142 6.07 -0.53 18.56
CA ILE A 142 7.12 0.44 18.26
C ILE A 142 6.54 1.69 17.61
N VAL A 143 5.71 1.52 16.58
CA VAL A 143 5.03 2.64 15.89
C VAL A 143 4.15 3.41 16.86
N ALA A 144 3.34 2.74 17.68
CA ALA A 144 2.48 3.41 18.65
C ALA A 144 3.23 4.19 19.73
N LYS A 145 4.42 3.75 20.13
CA LYS A 145 5.30 4.49 21.05
C LYS A 145 5.89 5.73 20.40
N HIS A 146 6.30 5.64 19.14
CA HIS A 146 6.90 6.76 18.42
C HIS A 146 5.86 7.79 17.95
N TYR A 147 4.65 7.32 17.61
CA TYR A 147 3.51 8.12 17.17
C TYR A 147 2.31 7.90 18.10
N PRO A 148 2.28 8.54 19.28
CA PRO A 148 1.30 8.28 20.32
C PRO A 148 -0.05 8.94 20.00
N THR A 149 -0.88 8.23 19.24
CA THR A 149 -2.28 8.57 19.00
C THR A 149 -3.21 7.56 19.69
N ALA A 150 -4.43 7.98 20.02
CA ALA A 150 -5.43 7.07 20.60
C ALA A 150 -5.69 5.85 19.69
N GLN A 151 -5.66 6.07 18.38
CA GLN A 151 -5.84 5.02 17.38
C GLN A 151 -4.67 4.03 17.38
N ASN A 152 -3.43 4.52 17.38
CA ASN A 152 -2.25 3.66 17.46
C ASN A 152 -2.17 2.89 18.78
N ALA A 153 -2.59 3.50 19.89
CA ALA A 153 -2.68 2.82 21.18
C ALA A 153 -3.70 1.66 21.14
N SER A 154 -4.84 1.86 20.47
CA SER A 154 -5.84 0.79 20.26
C SER A 154 -5.28 -0.37 19.43
N PHE A 155 -4.56 -0.06 18.34
CA PHE A 155 -3.89 -1.09 17.54
C PHE A 155 -2.81 -1.84 18.32
N ALA A 156 -2.00 -1.16 19.13
CA ALA A 156 -1.00 -1.79 19.98
C ALA A 156 -1.62 -2.70 21.05
N ALA A 157 -2.73 -2.29 21.66
CA ALA A 157 -3.47 -3.14 22.60
C ALA A 157 -3.98 -4.42 21.92
N ARG A 158 -4.56 -4.28 20.72
CA ARG A 158 -5.00 -5.43 19.91
C ARG A 158 -3.83 -6.34 19.54
N ALA A 159 -2.71 -5.78 19.11
CA ALA A 159 -1.52 -6.55 18.78
C ALA A 159 -1.00 -7.34 19.99
N GLY A 160 -0.99 -6.73 21.18
CA GLY A 160 -0.62 -7.41 22.43
C GLY A 160 -1.49 -8.64 22.74
N LEU A 161 -2.81 -8.54 22.53
CA LEU A 161 -3.72 -9.68 22.68
C LEU A 161 -3.41 -10.80 21.67
N MET A 162 -3.16 -10.43 20.40
CA MET A 162 -2.82 -11.42 19.36
C MET A 162 -1.51 -12.14 19.69
N ARG A 163 -0.47 -11.43 20.16
CA ARG A 163 0.81 -12.04 20.56
C ARG A 163 0.64 -13.04 21.70
N ALA A 164 -0.20 -12.72 22.68
CA ALA A 164 -0.45 -13.62 23.82
C ALA A 164 -1.17 -14.91 23.39
N GLN A 165 -2.02 -14.83 22.36
CA GLN A 165 -2.75 -15.98 21.81
C GLN A 165 -1.90 -16.81 20.83
N SER A 166 -0.92 -16.19 20.17
CA SER A 166 -0.03 -16.85 19.21
C SER A 166 1.27 -17.36 19.82
N ALA A 167 1.52 -17.11 21.11
CA ALA A 167 2.65 -17.70 21.80
C ALA A 167 2.45 -19.23 21.89
N PRO A 168 3.45 -20.05 21.54
CA PRO A 168 3.37 -21.47 21.88
C PRO A 168 3.15 -21.55 23.40
N ALA A 169 2.23 -22.41 23.84
CA ALA A 169 2.11 -22.74 25.25
C ALA A 169 3.52 -23.08 25.73
N GLU A 170 4.09 -22.25 26.62
CA GLU A 170 5.40 -22.51 27.19
C GLU A 170 5.39 -23.96 27.65
N ALA A 171 6.35 -24.74 27.17
CA ALA A 171 6.68 -26.01 27.77
C ALA A 171 7.07 -25.69 29.21
N THR A 172 6.09 -25.75 30.11
CA THR A 172 6.30 -25.72 31.55
C THR A 172 7.28 -26.84 31.88
N PRO A 173 8.47 -26.54 32.45
CA PRO A 173 9.29 -27.56 33.06
C PRO A 173 8.61 -28.17 34.29
#